data_AF-A0A7J5ZWZ1-F1
#
_entry.id   AF-A0A7J5ZWZ1-F1
#
_cell.length_a   1.000
_cell.length_b   1.000
_cell.length_c   1.000
_cell.angle_alpha   90.00
_cell.angle_beta   90.00
_cell.angle_gamma   90.00
#
_symmetry.space_group_name_H-M   'P 1'
#
loop_
_entity.id
_entity.type
_entity.pdbx_description
1 polymer ?
#
loop_
_entity_poly.entity_id
_entity_poly.type
_entity_poly.pdbx_seq_one_letter_code
_entity_poly.pdbx_strand_id
1 'polypeptide(L)'
;MKRLLVFFCACFVLPLSYAAPAHHAAIDHAEENPQVDNDSHYNAKYDRCEGIEFDAIAPDEKGNILFFKGDHLWKGFSGPAEIANATFQELDEYHHLGHVDAAFRMHNKDKEDSKHHDHVFFFLDDRVFSYYNHTLEKDFPMEIQQVFPGVPSHLDAAVECPKGECTTDSVLFFKGHEVYNFDIQTKIVKKKVWDHLPVCTSAFRWLEHYYCFHGHNFTRFHPVSGEVEVNYPKETRRYFMSCPNFGHGAGHRRPRCKLDAITTDSTGKSYAFIGIMYIRLDTYRDGIHPFPIVRSWKEVSGHVDAVFSYGDKIYIIQRDRIYIYKSSAHYTLIEGYPKSLKEELGIDGPVDAAFVCDEHIVHVIQGQKMLDIDLEATPRAVKTEAPLPFSKIDAATCHTDGVKVFVGGEYYVYQSPKLLATSKINPVPHKISSELFGCEE
;
A
#
# COMPACT_ATOMS: atom_id res chain seq x y z
N MET A 1 60.64 -13.87 14.81
CA MET A 1 61.53 -12.98 15.61
C MET A 1 62.67 -12.48 14.71
N LYS A 2 62.95 -11.16 14.79
CA LYS A 2 64.05 -10.38 14.20
C LYS A 2 64.04 -10.24 12.66
N ARG A 3 63.66 -9.09 12.05
CA ARG A 3 64.28 -7.74 11.99
C ARG A 3 65.74 -7.83 11.51
N LEU A 4 66.30 -7.04 10.59
CA LEU A 4 65.96 -5.78 9.89
C LEU A 4 67.06 -5.64 8.80
N LEU A 5 66.82 -5.01 7.65
CA LEU A 5 67.63 -3.87 7.20
C LEU A 5 66.98 -3.18 6.00
N VAL A 6 66.83 -1.87 6.14
CA VAL A 6 66.31 -0.90 5.17
C VAL A 6 67.50 -0.22 4.50
N PHE A 7 67.43 0.04 3.19
CA PHE A 7 68.16 1.14 2.55
C PHE A 7 67.30 1.76 1.44
N PHE A 8 67.07 3.07 1.57
CA PHE A 8 66.46 3.97 0.59
C PHE A 8 67.58 4.61 -0.25
N CYS A 9 67.40 4.72 -1.57
CA CYS A 9 67.96 5.83 -2.33
C CYS A 9 67.22 6.02 -3.66
N ALA A 10 66.77 7.25 -3.90
CA ALA A 10 66.02 7.72 -5.05
C ALA A 10 66.94 8.05 -6.24
N CYS A 11 66.43 8.00 -7.49
CA CYS A 11 66.42 9.15 -8.41
C CYS A 11 66.06 8.84 -9.89
N PHE A 12 65.28 9.78 -10.44
CA PHE A 12 65.22 10.35 -11.80
C PHE A 12 64.84 9.50 -13.03
N VAL A 13 63.72 9.89 -13.65
CA VAL A 13 63.55 9.89 -15.12
C VAL A 13 62.91 11.21 -15.55
N LEU A 14 63.56 11.88 -16.52
CA LEU A 14 63.19 13.13 -17.21
C LEU A 14 61.99 12.96 -18.15
N PRO A 15 61.35 14.08 -18.55
CA PRO A 15 61.25 14.32 -19.99
C PRO A 15 61.60 15.75 -20.43
N LEU A 16 62.05 15.81 -21.68
CA LEU A 16 62.61 16.94 -22.39
C LEU A 16 61.63 18.10 -22.63
N SER A 17 62.17 19.31 -22.49
CA SER A 17 61.66 20.56 -23.04
C SER A 17 62.27 20.84 -24.42
N TYR A 18 61.45 21.36 -25.34
CA TYR A 18 61.92 22.12 -26.51
C TYR A 18 61.23 23.47 -26.48
N ALA A 19 62.02 24.54 -26.49
CA ALA A 19 61.57 25.92 -26.44
C ALA A 19 61.54 26.56 -27.84
N ALA A 20 60.44 27.29 -28.09
CA ALA A 20 60.24 28.56 -28.82
C ALA A 20 60.83 28.79 -30.23
N PRO A 21 60.14 29.64 -31.03
CA PRO A 21 60.59 31.03 -31.04
C PRO A 21 59.47 32.06 -30.87
N ALA A 22 59.87 33.22 -30.34
CA ALA A 22 59.05 34.41 -30.11
C ALA A 22 58.98 35.30 -31.36
N HIS A 23 57.89 36.05 -31.54
CA HIS A 23 57.91 37.43 -32.03
C HIS A 23 56.61 38.18 -31.67
N HIS A 24 56.79 39.44 -31.25
CA HIS A 24 55.81 40.40 -30.76
C HIS A 24 54.78 40.91 -31.79
N ALA A 25 53.54 41.20 -31.35
CA ALA A 25 52.84 42.47 -31.66
C ALA A 25 51.54 42.66 -30.84
N ALA A 26 51.43 43.83 -30.23
CA ALA A 26 50.26 44.73 -30.04
C ALA A 26 48.91 44.25 -29.45
N ILE A 27 48.43 45.10 -28.55
CA ILE A 27 47.11 45.18 -27.90
C ILE A 27 46.06 45.67 -28.90
N ASP A 28 44.86 45.06 -28.93
CA ASP A 28 43.56 45.78 -28.87
C ASP A 28 42.36 44.84 -28.66
N HIS A 29 41.35 45.39 -27.97
CA HIS A 29 40.14 44.76 -27.43
C HIS A 29 39.17 44.19 -28.47
N ALA A 30 38.52 43.07 -28.14
CA ALA A 30 37.07 42.86 -28.33
C ALA A 30 36.58 41.68 -27.45
N GLU A 31 35.53 41.94 -26.69
CA GLU A 31 34.78 40.96 -25.90
C GLU A 31 34.17 39.88 -26.81
N GLU A 32 34.36 38.61 -26.47
CA GLU A 32 33.41 37.55 -26.78
C GLU A 32 33.31 36.61 -25.57
N ASN A 33 32.16 36.71 -24.90
CA ASN A 33 31.69 35.78 -23.87
C ASN A 33 31.74 34.34 -24.40
N PRO A 34 32.37 33.37 -23.73
CA PRO A 34 32.10 31.98 -24.00
C PRO A 34 30.67 31.70 -23.51
N GLN A 35 29.80 31.33 -24.46
CA GLN A 35 28.48 30.78 -24.17
C GLN A 35 28.60 29.71 -23.08
N VAL A 36 27.93 29.97 -21.97
CA VAL A 36 27.61 28.95 -20.98
C VAL A 36 26.69 27.95 -21.68
N ASP A 37 27.19 26.74 -21.92
CA ASP A 37 26.39 25.57 -22.28
C ASP A 37 25.31 25.39 -21.22
N ASN A 38 24.08 25.82 -21.54
CA ASN A 38 22.95 25.83 -20.62
C ASN A 38 22.12 24.52 -20.70
N ASP A 39 22.69 23.43 -21.20
CA ASP A 39 21.90 22.23 -21.57
C ASP A 39 22.50 20.89 -21.11
N SER A 40 23.29 20.83 -20.01
CA SER A 40 23.87 19.53 -19.59
C SER A 40 23.98 19.20 -18.10
N HIS A 41 23.34 19.93 -17.17
CA HIS A 41 23.48 19.64 -15.72
C HIS A 41 22.20 19.78 -14.86
N TYR A 42 21.06 19.22 -15.27
CA TYR A 42 20.02 18.79 -14.31
C TYR A 42 20.31 17.39 -13.76
N ASN A 43 21.54 17.17 -13.28
CA ASN A 43 21.83 15.97 -12.50
C ASN A 43 20.92 16.01 -11.27
N ALA A 44 20.12 14.96 -11.06
CA ALA A 44 19.33 14.79 -9.85
C ALA A 44 20.25 15.02 -8.64
N LYS A 45 20.02 16.12 -7.92
CA LYS A 45 20.80 16.50 -6.72
C LYS A 45 20.82 15.38 -5.68
N TYR A 46 19.81 14.52 -5.72
CA TYR A 46 19.64 13.35 -4.88
C TYR A 46 19.47 12.09 -5.72
N ASP A 47 20.12 11.00 -5.33
CA ASP A 47 19.83 9.65 -5.84
C ASP A 47 19.14 8.83 -4.76
N ARG A 48 17.91 8.37 -5.02
CA ARG A 48 17.13 7.51 -4.12
C ARG A 48 17.87 6.22 -3.73
N CYS A 49 18.84 5.78 -4.55
CA CYS A 49 19.60 4.56 -4.34
C CYS A 49 20.83 4.75 -3.44
N GLU A 50 21.21 5.99 -3.12
CA GLU A 50 22.27 6.29 -2.15
C GLU A 50 21.82 6.09 -0.69
N GLY A 51 20.52 5.87 -0.45
CA GLY A 51 19.96 5.63 0.88
C GLY A 51 19.52 6.93 1.53
N ILE A 52 18.56 7.59 0.87
CA ILE A 52 17.99 8.85 1.32
C ILE A 52 16.92 8.64 2.39
N GLU A 53 16.82 9.63 3.27
CA GLU A 53 15.70 9.82 4.17
C GLU A 53 14.72 10.77 3.50
N PHE A 54 13.48 10.31 3.31
CA PHE A 54 12.43 11.10 2.67
C PHE A 54 11.77 12.04 3.68
N ASP A 55 11.51 13.27 3.23
CA ASP A 55 10.91 14.32 4.04
C ASP A 55 9.37 14.18 4.08
N ALA A 56 8.76 13.67 3.01
CA ALA A 56 7.33 13.36 2.98
C ALA A 56 7.00 12.27 1.96
N ILE A 57 5.94 11.50 2.21
CA ILE A 57 5.47 10.45 1.29
C ILE A 57 3.93 10.46 1.29
N ALA A 58 3.31 10.58 0.11
CA ALA A 58 1.87 10.46 -0.03
C ALA A 58 1.47 10.00 -1.45
N PRO A 59 0.39 9.22 -1.61
CA PRO A 59 -0.19 8.98 -2.92
C PRO A 59 -0.94 10.23 -3.43
N ASP A 60 -0.96 10.43 -4.75
CA ASP A 60 -1.84 11.42 -5.37
C ASP A 60 -3.29 10.89 -5.54
N GLU A 61 -4.17 11.70 -6.12
CA GLU A 61 -5.58 11.34 -6.36
C GLU A 61 -5.75 10.12 -7.29
N LYS A 62 -4.73 9.82 -8.10
CA LYS A 62 -4.66 8.68 -9.01
C LYS A 62 -3.94 7.48 -8.41
N GLY A 63 -3.38 7.60 -7.20
CA GLY A 63 -2.64 6.55 -6.52
C GLY A 63 -1.14 6.48 -6.87
N ASN A 64 -0.61 7.46 -7.62
CA ASN A 64 0.83 7.56 -7.83
C ASN A 64 1.49 8.01 -6.54
N ILE A 65 2.42 7.21 -6.04
CA ILE A 65 3.11 7.51 -4.78
C ILE A 65 4.17 8.59 -5.04
N LEU A 66 4.14 9.67 -4.28
CA LEU A 66 5.10 10.76 -4.34
C LEU A 66 6.06 10.64 -3.16
N PHE A 67 7.35 10.57 -3.44
CA PHE A 67 8.42 10.57 -2.43
C PHE A 67 9.17 11.89 -2.50
N PHE A 68 9.14 12.72 -1.46
CA PHE A 68 9.75 14.06 -1.47
C PHE A 68 11.11 14.07 -0.78
N LYS A 69 12.06 14.82 -1.37
CA LYS A 69 13.34 15.16 -0.74
C LYS A 69 13.81 16.56 -1.19
N GLY A 70 13.84 17.51 -0.27
CA GLY A 70 14.19 18.90 -0.55
C GLY A 70 13.27 19.48 -1.63
N ASP A 71 13.90 19.98 -2.69
CA ASP A 71 13.28 20.51 -3.90
C ASP A 71 12.88 19.44 -4.93
N HIS A 72 13.13 18.16 -4.66
CA HIS A 72 12.89 17.06 -5.58
C HIS A 72 11.78 16.12 -5.09
N LEU A 73 11.18 15.42 -6.04
CA LEU A 73 10.31 14.28 -5.77
C LEU A 73 10.57 13.13 -6.74
N TRP A 74 10.10 11.95 -6.37
CA TRP A 74 10.01 10.80 -7.23
C TRP A 74 8.56 10.31 -7.33
N LYS A 75 8.10 10.05 -8.55
CA LYS A 75 6.81 9.40 -8.83
C LYS A 75 6.98 7.88 -8.88
N GLY A 76 6.27 7.19 -8.01
CA GLY A 76 6.29 5.74 -7.85
C GLY A 76 7.66 5.17 -7.45
N PHE A 77 7.75 3.85 -7.49
CA PHE A 77 8.92 3.10 -7.03
C PHE A 77 10.13 3.17 -7.99
N SER A 78 9.94 3.64 -9.23
CA SER A 78 10.95 3.57 -10.30
C SER A 78 11.08 4.83 -11.16
N GLY A 79 10.30 5.89 -10.93
CA GLY A 79 10.39 7.12 -11.73
C GLY A 79 11.77 7.80 -11.70
N PRO A 80 12.05 8.78 -12.57
CA PRO A 80 13.21 9.65 -12.38
C PRO A 80 12.99 10.59 -11.19
N ALA A 81 14.06 11.23 -10.71
CA ALA A 81 13.91 12.40 -9.85
C ALA A 81 13.39 13.57 -10.69
N GLU A 82 12.43 14.32 -10.16
CA GLU A 82 11.85 15.51 -10.78
C GLU A 82 11.90 16.66 -9.77
N ILE A 83 12.04 17.89 -10.23
CA ILE A 83 11.87 19.05 -9.35
C ILE A 83 10.40 19.12 -8.98
N ALA A 84 10.09 19.26 -7.69
CA ALA A 84 8.72 19.22 -7.19
C ALA A 84 7.84 20.32 -7.82
N ASN A 85 8.42 21.50 -8.05
CA ASN A 85 7.77 22.65 -8.67
C ASN A 85 7.28 22.39 -10.12
N ALA A 86 7.88 21.45 -10.83
CA ALA A 86 7.46 21.10 -12.19
C ALA A 86 6.07 20.47 -12.19
N THR A 87 5.67 19.87 -11.06
CA THR A 87 4.32 19.32 -10.84
C THR A 87 3.47 20.22 -9.95
N PHE A 88 4.06 20.86 -8.94
CA PHE A 88 3.37 21.69 -7.95
C PHE A 88 4.00 23.09 -7.91
N GLN A 89 3.67 23.91 -8.90
CA GLN A 89 4.36 25.19 -9.20
C GLN A 89 4.39 26.13 -8.01
N GLU A 90 3.32 26.16 -7.22
CA GLU A 90 3.16 27.05 -6.10
C GLU A 90 4.10 26.74 -4.93
N LEU A 91 4.76 25.57 -4.91
CA LEU A 91 5.81 25.29 -3.91
C LEU A 91 7.02 26.21 -4.06
N ASP A 92 7.32 26.72 -5.27
CA ASP A 92 8.44 27.65 -5.52
C ASP A 92 8.28 28.98 -4.78
N GLU A 93 7.05 29.51 -4.73
CA GLU A 93 6.75 30.78 -4.08
C GLU A 93 7.01 30.73 -2.57
N TYR A 94 7.00 29.51 -2.00
CA TYR A 94 7.22 29.24 -0.59
C TYR A 94 8.51 28.44 -0.32
N HIS A 95 9.40 28.29 -1.33
CA HIS A 95 10.66 27.52 -1.22
C HIS A 95 11.66 28.05 -0.18
N HIS A 96 11.41 29.21 0.41
CA HIS A 96 12.16 29.68 1.57
C HIS A 96 12.02 28.72 2.79
N LEU A 97 10.99 27.87 2.79
CA LEU A 97 10.68 26.86 3.81
C LEU A 97 11.36 25.50 3.54
N GLY A 98 12.12 25.36 2.45
CA GLY A 98 13.15 24.31 2.29
C GLY A 98 12.69 22.91 1.86
N HIS A 99 11.57 22.38 2.34
CA HIS A 99 11.02 21.07 1.96
C HIS A 99 9.56 20.88 2.37
N VAL A 100 8.92 19.81 1.90
CA VAL A 100 7.63 19.34 2.43
C VAL A 100 7.89 18.50 3.67
N ASP A 101 7.39 18.89 4.83
CA ASP A 101 7.66 18.23 6.12
C ASP A 101 6.73 17.04 6.37
N ALA A 102 5.52 17.11 5.84
CA ALA A 102 4.54 16.05 5.94
C ALA A 102 3.58 16.10 4.75
N ALA A 103 3.07 14.95 4.36
CA ALA A 103 2.07 14.85 3.31
C ALA A 103 1.11 13.70 3.60
N PHE A 104 -0.14 13.84 3.18
CA PHE A 104 -1.08 12.73 3.13
C PHE A 104 -2.16 12.97 2.07
N ARG A 105 -2.87 11.92 1.67
CA ARG A 105 -4.06 12.03 0.82
C ARG A 105 -5.30 11.81 1.64
N MET A 106 -6.19 12.79 1.66
CA MET A 106 -7.42 12.74 2.44
C MET A 106 -8.34 11.62 1.95
N HIS A 107 -8.69 10.71 2.87
CA HIS A 107 -9.68 9.67 2.62
C HIS A 107 -10.93 9.90 3.46
N ASN A 108 -11.83 10.74 2.97
CA ASN A 108 -13.16 10.93 3.57
C ASN A 108 -14.26 10.52 2.59
N LYS A 109 -14.79 9.29 2.72
CA LYS A 109 -15.86 8.78 1.84
C LYS A 109 -17.27 9.15 2.32
N ASP A 110 -17.39 9.88 3.43
CA ASP A 110 -18.70 10.32 3.91
C ASP A 110 -19.32 11.28 2.90
N LYS A 111 -20.51 10.93 2.40
CA LYS A 111 -21.16 11.65 1.29
C LYS A 111 -21.51 13.08 1.66
N GLU A 112 -21.69 13.37 2.96
CA GLU A 112 -22.08 14.70 3.44
C GLU A 112 -20.91 15.69 3.56
N ASP A 113 -19.67 15.22 3.73
CA ASP A 113 -18.46 16.06 3.89
C ASP A 113 -17.28 15.60 2.98
N SER A 114 -17.61 15.02 1.83
CA SER A 114 -16.62 14.50 0.84
C SER A 114 -15.87 15.58 0.07
N LYS A 115 -16.02 16.86 0.43
CA LYS A 115 -15.49 18.00 -0.34
C LYS A 115 -13.99 17.88 -0.64
N HIS A 116 -13.22 17.36 0.31
CA HIS A 116 -11.77 17.19 0.19
C HIS A 116 -11.35 15.74 -0.04
N HIS A 117 -12.27 14.84 -0.44
CA HIS A 117 -11.92 13.44 -0.72
C HIS A 117 -10.88 13.37 -1.85
N ASP A 118 -9.80 12.61 -1.64
CA ASP A 118 -8.65 12.46 -2.55
C ASP A 118 -7.80 13.71 -2.76
N HIS A 119 -8.03 14.80 -2.01
CA HIS A 119 -7.11 15.93 -1.99
C HIS A 119 -5.81 15.53 -1.30
N VAL A 120 -4.69 16.00 -1.83
CA VAL A 120 -3.36 15.76 -1.28
C VAL A 120 -2.93 17.00 -0.51
N PHE A 121 -2.65 16.82 0.77
CA PHE A 121 -2.26 17.90 1.66
C PHE A 121 -0.74 17.87 1.85
N PHE A 122 -0.08 19.02 1.68
CA PHE A 122 1.34 19.21 1.95
C PHE A 122 1.51 20.21 3.10
N PHE A 123 2.40 19.90 4.03
CA PHE A 123 2.69 20.73 5.20
C PHE A 123 4.11 21.26 5.10
N LEU A 124 4.23 22.58 5.21
CA LEU A 124 5.50 23.31 5.18
C LEU A 124 5.49 24.27 6.37
N ASP A 125 6.25 23.94 7.42
CA ASP A 125 6.32 24.63 8.70
C ASP A 125 4.93 24.86 9.34
N ASP A 126 4.39 26.07 9.25
CA ASP A 126 3.09 26.48 9.79
C ASP A 126 1.96 26.51 8.74
N ARG A 127 2.31 26.26 7.47
CA ARG A 127 1.39 26.27 6.34
C ARG A 127 0.95 24.88 5.95
N VAL A 128 -0.28 24.81 5.46
CA VAL A 128 -0.80 23.66 4.74
C VAL A 128 -1.25 24.10 3.35
N PHE A 129 -0.96 23.25 2.37
CA PHE A 129 -1.41 23.33 0.99
C PHE A 129 -2.37 22.18 0.73
N SER A 130 -3.36 22.37 -0.14
CA SER A 130 -4.28 21.33 -0.57
C SER A 130 -4.31 21.31 -2.09
N TYR A 131 -3.93 20.18 -2.67
CA TYR A 131 -3.91 19.98 -4.12
C TYR A 131 -4.96 18.96 -4.53
N TYR A 132 -5.58 19.19 -5.68
CA TYR A 132 -6.40 18.20 -6.37
C TYR A 132 -6.03 18.17 -7.85
N ASN A 133 -5.73 16.99 -8.39
CA ASN A 133 -5.28 16.83 -9.78
C ASN A 133 -4.12 17.78 -10.11
N HIS A 134 -3.14 17.84 -9.20
CA HIS A 134 -1.94 18.69 -9.25
C HIS A 134 -2.22 20.21 -9.34
N THR A 135 -3.44 20.66 -9.01
CA THR A 135 -3.80 22.09 -8.96
C THR A 135 -4.02 22.51 -7.51
N LEU A 136 -3.43 23.63 -7.10
CA LEU A 136 -3.64 24.19 -5.76
C LEU A 136 -5.10 24.63 -5.58
N GLU A 137 -5.73 24.20 -4.49
CA GLU A 137 -7.07 24.66 -4.14
C GLU A 137 -7.09 26.16 -3.88
N LYS A 138 -8.21 26.79 -4.27
CA LYS A 138 -8.46 28.19 -3.94
C LYS A 138 -8.37 28.39 -2.42
N ASP A 139 -7.78 29.52 -2.02
CA ASP A 139 -7.57 29.96 -0.64
C ASP A 139 -6.42 29.27 0.12
N PHE A 140 -5.75 28.28 -0.50
CA PHE A 140 -4.49 27.72 0.00
C PHE A 140 -3.27 28.49 -0.55
N PRO A 141 -2.13 28.51 0.17
CA PRO A 141 -1.91 27.87 1.47
C PRO A 141 -2.59 28.59 2.65
N MET A 142 -3.01 27.80 3.64
CA MET A 142 -3.65 28.27 4.87
C MET A 142 -2.78 27.95 6.10
N GLU A 143 -3.09 28.55 7.24
CA GLU A 143 -2.50 28.13 8.53
C GLU A 143 -2.99 26.74 8.90
N ILE A 144 -2.11 25.87 9.43
CA ILE A 144 -2.49 24.51 9.86
C ILE A 144 -3.69 24.54 10.83
N GLN A 145 -3.70 25.48 11.78
CA GLN A 145 -4.77 25.58 12.79
C GLN A 145 -6.15 25.93 12.19
N GLN A 146 -6.20 26.55 11.01
CA GLN A 146 -7.46 26.91 10.35
C GLN A 146 -8.12 25.68 9.71
N VAL A 147 -7.31 24.76 9.18
CA VAL A 147 -7.79 23.55 8.49
C VAL A 147 -7.89 22.36 9.45
N PHE A 148 -6.90 22.23 10.34
CA PHE A 148 -6.73 21.14 11.30
C PHE A 148 -6.57 21.70 12.73
N PRO A 149 -7.65 22.24 13.34
CA PRO A 149 -7.57 22.83 14.66
C PRO A 149 -7.05 21.84 15.71
N GLY A 150 -6.06 22.26 16.49
CA GLY A 150 -5.43 21.45 17.53
C GLY A 150 -4.23 20.61 17.07
N VAL A 151 -3.88 20.62 15.78
CA VAL A 151 -2.67 19.96 15.23
C VAL A 151 -1.50 20.95 15.25
N PRO A 152 -0.31 20.60 15.76
CA PRO A 152 0.82 21.53 15.84
C PRO A 152 1.42 21.85 14.45
N SER A 153 2.20 22.92 14.38
CA SER A 153 3.06 23.22 13.22
C SER A 153 4.38 22.43 13.27
N HIS A 154 5.18 22.50 12.21
CA HIS A 154 6.46 21.82 12.03
C HIS A 154 6.33 20.32 12.33
N LEU A 155 5.47 19.66 11.54
CA LEU A 155 5.17 18.23 11.65
C LEU A 155 6.30 17.43 11.04
N ASP A 156 6.58 16.22 11.56
CA ASP A 156 7.59 15.34 10.95
C ASP A 156 6.97 14.34 9.97
N ALA A 157 5.67 14.05 10.09
CA ALA A 157 4.95 13.19 9.17
C ALA A 157 3.43 13.34 9.30
N ALA A 158 2.71 12.88 8.28
CA ALA A 158 1.26 12.71 8.32
C ALA A 158 0.87 11.44 7.55
N VAL A 159 -0.24 10.81 7.93
CA VAL A 159 -0.83 9.70 7.16
C VAL A 159 -2.32 9.62 7.40
N GLU A 160 -3.08 9.34 6.34
CA GLU A 160 -4.52 9.09 6.43
C GLU A 160 -4.81 7.76 7.11
N CYS A 161 -5.89 7.70 7.89
CA CYS A 161 -6.37 6.48 8.52
C CYS A 161 -7.89 6.34 8.37
N PRO A 162 -8.36 5.67 7.30
CA PRO A 162 -9.79 5.48 7.03
C PRO A 162 -10.51 4.69 8.12
N LYS A 163 -11.82 4.93 8.26
CA LYS A 163 -12.70 4.08 9.07
C LYS A 163 -12.64 2.63 8.61
N GLY A 164 -12.55 1.72 9.57
CA GLY A 164 -12.34 0.29 9.32
C GLY A 164 -10.88 -0.14 9.48
N GLU A 165 -9.93 0.80 9.36
CA GLU A 165 -8.52 0.65 9.75
C GLU A 165 -8.23 1.47 11.02
N CYS A 166 -8.87 2.64 11.13
CA CYS A 166 -9.10 3.36 12.38
C CYS A 166 -10.58 3.29 12.80
N THR A 167 -10.86 3.76 14.03
CA THR A 167 -12.23 3.80 14.57
C THR A 167 -13.15 4.74 13.79
N THR A 168 -12.60 5.84 13.28
CA THR A 168 -13.26 6.86 12.46
C THR A 168 -12.32 7.27 11.34
N ASP A 169 -12.85 7.91 10.29
CA ASP A 169 -12.02 8.53 9.26
C ASP A 169 -11.17 9.62 9.92
N SER A 170 -9.87 9.40 9.95
CA SER A 170 -8.92 10.18 10.73
C SER A 170 -7.65 10.48 9.93
N VAL A 171 -6.86 11.44 10.41
CA VAL A 171 -5.47 11.67 9.99
C VAL A 171 -4.58 11.56 11.21
N LEU A 172 -3.46 10.86 11.09
CA LEU A 172 -2.43 10.80 12.12
C LEU A 172 -1.32 11.80 11.76
N PHE A 173 -1.08 12.77 12.63
CA PHE A 173 0.02 13.73 12.50
C PHE A 173 1.10 13.43 13.53
N PHE A 174 2.37 13.43 13.11
CA PHE A 174 3.51 13.05 13.94
C PHE A 174 4.39 14.27 14.22
N LYS A 175 4.83 14.40 15.48
CA LYS A 175 5.83 15.37 15.93
C LYS A 175 6.66 14.75 17.05
N GLY A 176 7.87 14.31 16.73
CA GLY A 176 8.68 13.44 17.58
C GLY A 176 7.94 12.13 17.85
N HIS A 177 7.79 11.80 19.14
CA HIS A 177 7.00 10.65 19.58
C HIS A 177 5.52 10.98 19.83
N GLU A 178 5.12 12.24 19.65
CA GLU A 178 3.74 12.68 19.83
C GLU A 178 2.95 12.44 18.55
N VAL A 179 1.79 11.78 18.69
CA VAL A 179 0.89 11.48 17.58
C VAL A 179 -0.47 12.10 17.86
N TYR A 180 -0.89 12.96 16.95
CA TYR A 180 -2.17 13.68 17.00
C TYR A 180 -3.13 13.00 16.04
N ASN A 181 -4.05 12.21 16.59
CA ASN A 181 -5.12 11.58 15.82
C ASN A 181 -6.26 12.60 15.67
N PHE A 182 -6.38 13.17 14.47
CA PHE A 182 -7.40 14.13 14.10
C PHE A 182 -8.58 13.39 13.47
N ASP A 183 -9.75 13.45 14.10
CA ASP A 183 -10.99 12.92 13.57
C ASP A 183 -11.57 13.88 12.52
N ILE A 184 -11.74 13.42 11.28
CA ILE A 184 -12.08 14.29 10.15
C ILE A 184 -13.48 14.90 10.32
N GLN A 185 -14.43 14.14 10.83
CA GLN A 185 -15.83 14.56 10.96
C GLN A 185 -16.03 15.54 12.12
N THR A 186 -15.51 15.19 13.30
CA THR A 186 -15.70 15.98 14.53
C THR A 186 -14.66 17.08 14.70
N LYS A 187 -13.57 17.05 13.92
CA LYS A 187 -12.40 17.94 14.06
C LYS A 187 -11.74 17.88 15.44
N ILE A 188 -11.97 16.80 16.20
CA ILE A 188 -11.39 16.59 17.52
C ILE A 188 -10.03 15.93 17.37
N VAL A 189 -9.03 16.44 18.11
CA VAL A 189 -7.69 15.87 18.18
C VAL A 189 -7.50 15.05 19.45
N LYS A 190 -7.10 13.79 19.29
CA LYS A 190 -6.64 12.92 20.39
C LYS A 190 -5.13 12.78 20.31
N LYS A 191 -4.43 13.39 21.26
CA LYS A 191 -2.98 13.25 21.40
C LYS A 191 -2.63 11.92 22.07
N LYS A 192 -1.66 11.21 21.51
CA LYS A 192 -1.02 10.00 22.04
C LYS A 192 0.50 10.19 22.04
N VAL A 193 1.19 9.36 22.81
CA VAL A 193 2.64 9.25 22.78
C VAL A 193 3.00 7.80 22.48
N TRP A 194 3.81 7.57 21.45
CA TRP A 194 4.24 6.25 21.00
C TRP A 194 5.77 6.14 21.06
N ASP A 195 6.32 6.09 22.28
CA ASP A 195 7.78 6.03 22.51
C ASP A 195 8.45 4.77 21.93
N HIS A 196 7.67 3.71 21.69
CA HIS A 196 8.13 2.46 21.08
C HIS A 196 8.16 2.52 19.54
N LEU A 197 7.52 3.50 18.92
CA LEU A 197 7.62 3.75 17.49
C LEU A 197 8.81 4.70 17.24
N PRO A 198 9.67 4.43 16.24
CA PRO A 198 10.69 5.40 15.83
C PRO A 198 10.06 6.76 15.52
N VAL A 199 10.83 7.84 15.70
CA VAL A 199 10.42 9.15 15.20
C VAL A 199 10.37 9.08 13.68
N CYS A 200 9.17 9.23 13.12
CA CYS A 200 8.96 9.14 11.68
C CYS A 200 9.35 10.45 11.02
N THR A 201 10.18 10.38 9.97
CA THR A 201 10.43 11.53 9.07
C THR A 201 9.46 11.58 7.90
N SER A 202 8.71 10.50 7.69
CA SER A 202 7.53 10.46 6.84
C SER A 202 6.70 9.24 7.20
N ALA A 203 5.41 9.29 6.89
CA ALA A 203 4.48 8.22 7.16
C ALA A 203 3.65 7.94 5.91
N PHE A 204 3.34 6.68 5.67
CA PHE A 204 2.72 6.26 4.41
C PHE A 204 1.77 5.09 4.67
N ARG A 205 0.57 5.20 4.11
CA ARG A 205 -0.40 4.11 4.07
C ARG A 205 -0.45 3.54 2.65
N TRP A 206 -0.23 2.24 2.52
CA TRP A 206 -0.27 1.55 1.22
C TRP A 206 -0.92 0.18 1.33
N LEU A 207 -2.03 0.00 0.60
CA LEU A 207 -2.77 -1.26 0.55
C LEU A 207 -3.10 -1.79 1.96
N GLU A 208 -3.61 -0.93 2.86
CA GLU A 208 -3.92 -1.19 4.29
C GLU A 208 -2.75 -1.20 5.27
N HIS A 209 -1.52 -1.12 4.78
CA HIS A 209 -0.35 -1.21 5.64
C HIS A 209 0.19 0.19 5.94
N TYR A 210 0.52 0.45 7.20
CA TYR A 210 1.01 1.74 7.69
C TYR A 210 2.50 1.66 7.97
N TYR A 211 3.26 2.59 7.40
CA TYR A 211 4.71 2.61 7.44
C TYR A 211 5.20 3.93 8.01
N CYS A 212 6.10 3.85 8.97
CA CYS A 212 6.86 4.96 9.53
C CYS A 212 8.27 4.88 8.94
N PHE A 213 8.65 5.84 8.11
CA PHE A 213 10.00 5.95 7.55
C PHE A 213 10.89 6.73 8.50
N HIS A 214 12.13 6.28 8.65
CA HIS A 214 13.16 6.88 9.52
C HIS A 214 14.54 6.51 8.99
N GLY A 215 15.39 7.50 8.75
CA GLY A 215 16.64 7.33 8.01
C GLY A 215 16.40 6.71 6.64
N HIS A 216 17.21 5.72 6.29
CA HIS A 216 17.06 4.91 5.06
C HIS A 216 16.20 3.64 5.28
N ASN A 217 15.46 3.59 6.40
CA ASN A 217 14.67 2.44 6.80
C ASN A 217 13.19 2.81 6.94
N PHE A 218 12.36 1.79 7.12
CA PHE A 218 10.97 1.93 7.49
C PHE A 218 10.56 0.84 8.48
N THR A 219 9.54 1.15 9.27
CA THR A 219 8.90 0.27 10.23
C THR A 219 7.41 0.19 9.96
N ARG A 220 6.84 -1.01 9.92
CA ARG A 220 5.38 -1.17 9.86
C ARG A 220 4.78 -1.09 11.25
N PHE A 221 3.70 -0.33 11.39
CA PHE A 221 3.04 -0.12 12.68
C PHE A 221 1.52 -0.30 12.60
N HIS A 222 0.89 -0.47 13.75
CA HIS A 222 -0.56 -0.49 13.92
C HIS A 222 -1.08 0.95 14.13
N PRO A 223 -1.99 1.50 13.32
CA PRO A 223 -2.40 2.90 13.33
C PRO A 223 -3.23 3.30 14.58
N VAL A 224 -3.82 2.34 15.30
CA VAL A 224 -4.51 2.62 16.57
C VAL A 224 -3.59 2.57 17.80
N SER A 225 -2.76 1.53 17.94
CA SER A 225 -1.91 1.30 19.12
C SER A 225 -0.48 1.81 18.97
N GLY A 226 -0.01 2.04 17.74
CA GLY A 226 1.38 2.33 17.42
C GLY A 226 2.28 1.08 17.44
N GLU A 227 1.76 -0.11 17.75
CA GLU A 227 2.58 -1.32 17.89
C GLU A 227 3.38 -1.61 16.63
N VAL A 228 4.66 -1.92 16.82
CA VAL A 228 5.59 -2.24 15.74
C VAL A 228 5.56 -3.73 15.44
N GLU A 229 5.49 -4.07 14.16
CA GLU A 229 5.58 -5.47 13.75
C GLU A 229 6.99 -6.05 13.95
N VAL A 230 7.06 -7.35 14.26
CA VAL A 230 8.30 -8.13 14.35
C VAL A 230 9.04 -8.12 13.01
N ASN A 231 10.37 -8.15 13.04
CA ASN A 231 11.27 -8.11 11.87
C ASN A 231 11.32 -6.75 11.15
N TYR A 232 11.09 -5.67 11.88
CA TYR A 232 11.39 -4.30 11.49
C TYR A 232 12.49 -3.71 12.40
N PRO A 233 13.26 -2.70 11.94
CA PRO A 233 13.11 -1.98 10.67
C PRO A 233 13.56 -2.77 9.43
N LYS A 234 13.09 -2.33 8.25
CA LYS A 234 13.53 -2.82 6.94
C LYS A 234 14.11 -1.68 6.12
N GLU A 235 14.99 -2.04 5.18
CA GLU A 235 15.71 -1.07 4.36
C GLU A 235 14.84 -0.60 3.18
N THR A 236 14.68 0.71 3.01
CA THR A 236 13.75 1.32 2.05
C THR A 236 14.05 0.97 0.59
N ARG A 237 15.31 1.00 0.16
CA ARG A 237 15.73 0.65 -1.21
C ARG A 237 15.47 -0.79 -1.57
N ARG A 238 15.36 -1.70 -0.59
CA ARG A 238 14.98 -3.10 -0.87
C ARG A 238 13.51 -3.26 -1.21
N TYR A 239 12.63 -2.38 -0.74
CA TYR A 239 11.18 -2.59 -0.79
C TYR A 239 10.41 -1.53 -1.59
N PHE A 240 10.72 -0.25 -1.38
CA PHE A 240 9.96 0.86 -1.96
C PHE A 240 10.72 1.58 -3.08
N MET A 241 12.00 1.26 -3.32
CA MET A 241 12.75 1.83 -4.46
C MET A 241 13.26 0.71 -5.37
N SER A 242 13.13 0.92 -6.67
CA SER A 242 13.77 0.06 -7.67
C SER A 242 15.23 0.50 -7.83
N CYS A 243 16.13 -0.12 -7.07
CA CYS A 243 17.55 0.22 -7.03
C CYS A 243 18.44 -0.96 -7.44
N PRO A 244 19.52 -0.73 -8.22
CA PRO A 244 20.47 -1.79 -8.56
C PRO A 244 21.03 -2.49 -7.31
N ASN A 245 21.07 -3.83 -7.31
CA ASN A 245 21.53 -4.67 -6.19
C ASN A 245 20.66 -4.62 -4.92
N PHE A 246 19.59 -3.83 -4.93
CA PHE A 246 18.55 -3.87 -3.91
C PHE A 246 17.32 -4.56 -4.47
N GLY A 247 16.64 -5.32 -3.62
CA GLY A 247 15.43 -6.02 -4.02
C GLY A 247 15.00 -7.02 -2.97
N HIS A 248 13.76 -7.42 -3.12
CA HIS A 248 13.12 -8.49 -2.37
C HIS A 248 12.31 -9.35 -3.35
N GLY A 249 12.08 -10.60 -2.99
CA GLY A 249 11.27 -11.51 -3.80
C GLY A 249 11.90 -11.98 -5.13
N ALA A 250 13.21 -11.76 -5.33
CA ALA A 250 13.93 -12.32 -6.47
C ALA A 250 13.75 -13.85 -6.52
N GLY A 251 13.29 -14.38 -7.66
CA GLY A 251 13.03 -15.80 -7.86
C GLY A 251 11.59 -16.26 -7.60
N HIS A 252 10.68 -15.38 -7.13
CA HIS A 252 9.25 -15.70 -7.12
C HIS A 252 8.68 -15.61 -8.54
N ARG A 253 8.30 -16.76 -9.09
CA ARG A 253 7.47 -16.81 -10.30
C ARG A 253 6.06 -16.35 -9.94
N ARG A 254 5.43 -15.59 -10.84
CA ARG A 254 4.02 -15.26 -10.67
C ARG A 254 3.22 -16.57 -10.67
N PRO A 255 2.22 -16.72 -9.80
CA PRO A 255 1.38 -17.91 -9.83
C PRO A 255 0.52 -17.88 -11.11
N ARG A 256 0.05 -19.06 -11.52
CA ARG A 256 -0.98 -19.12 -12.57
C ARG A 256 -2.24 -18.38 -12.14
N CYS A 257 -2.95 -17.78 -13.08
CA CYS A 257 -4.23 -17.11 -12.83
C CYS A 257 -5.32 -18.12 -12.50
N LYS A 258 -5.28 -18.64 -11.28
CA LYS A 258 -6.26 -19.56 -10.70
C LYS A 258 -6.41 -19.19 -9.23
N LEU A 259 -7.62 -18.80 -8.82
CA LEU A 259 -7.88 -18.41 -7.45
C LEU A 259 -8.13 -19.64 -6.58
N ASP A 260 -7.62 -19.61 -5.34
CA ASP A 260 -7.94 -20.61 -4.32
C ASP A 260 -9.15 -20.15 -3.47
N ALA A 261 -9.31 -18.85 -3.27
CA ALA A 261 -10.44 -18.28 -2.53
C ALA A 261 -10.60 -16.78 -2.83
N ILE A 262 -11.81 -16.23 -2.68
CA ILE A 262 -12.08 -14.80 -2.86
C ILE A 262 -13.27 -14.37 -2.01
N THR A 263 -13.20 -13.20 -1.39
CA THR A 263 -14.33 -12.60 -0.67
C THR A 263 -14.39 -11.10 -0.88
N THR A 264 -15.59 -10.54 -0.76
CA THR A 264 -15.81 -9.10 -0.65
C THR A 264 -16.79 -8.87 0.49
N ASP A 265 -16.44 -8.01 1.45
CA ASP A 265 -17.35 -7.67 2.54
C ASP A 265 -18.37 -6.59 2.16
N SER A 266 -19.31 -6.30 3.07
CA SER A 266 -20.37 -5.31 2.84
C SER A 266 -19.86 -3.87 2.73
N THR A 267 -18.60 -3.60 3.12
CA THR A 267 -17.95 -2.30 2.95
C THR A 267 -17.24 -2.17 1.60
N GLY A 268 -17.22 -3.26 0.80
CA GLY A 268 -16.54 -3.34 -0.49
C GLY A 268 -15.08 -3.77 -0.39
N LYS A 269 -14.58 -4.11 0.81
CA LYS A 269 -13.21 -4.58 1.00
C LYS A 269 -13.08 -5.98 0.40
N SER A 270 -12.13 -6.16 -0.51
CA SER A 270 -12.10 -7.36 -1.37
C SER A 270 -10.72 -8.01 -1.39
N TYR A 271 -10.68 -9.33 -1.25
CA TYR A 271 -9.46 -10.11 -1.21
C TYR A 271 -9.54 -11.36 -2.06
N ALA A 272 -8.48 -11.62 -2.81
CA ALA A 272 -8.24 -12.89 -3.47
C ALA A 272 -7.03 -13.60 -2.88
N PHE A 273 -7.08 -14.93 -2.85
CA PHE A 273 -6.05 -15.80 -2.33
C PHE A 273 -5.52 -16.69 -3.44
N ILE A 274 -4.21 -16.74 -3.59
CA ILE A 274 -3.51 -17.59 -4.56
C ILE A 274 -2.26 -18.15 -3.88
N GLY A 275 -2.26 -19.46 -3.65
CA GLY A 275 -1.20 -20.13 -2.93
C GLY A 275 -1.14 -19.71 -1.47
N ILE A 276 0.03 -19.22 -1.05
CA ILE A 276 0.28 -18.69 0.30
C ILE A 276 0.15 -17.16 0.37
N MET A 277 -0.33 -16.54 -0.70
CA MET A 277 -0.43 -15.10 -0.86
C MET A 277 -1.90 -14.67 -0.93
N TYR A 278 -2.16 -13.43 -0.53
CA TYR A 278 -3.41 -12.73 -0.79
C TYR A 278 -3.13 -11.41 -1.52
N ILE A 279 -4.14 -10.89 -2.19
CA ILE A 279 -4.13 -9.59 -2.86
C ILE A 279 -5.39 -8.83 -2.44
N ARG A 280 -5.22 -7.55 -2.07
CA ARG A 280 -6.34 -6.63 -1.81
C ARG A 280 -6.77 -5.99 -3.13
N LEU A 281 -8.03 -6.17 -3.52
CA LEU A 281 -8.55 -5.81 -4.85
C LEU A 281 -9.22 -4.44 -4.88
N ASP A 282 -9.79 -3.98 -3.76
CA ASP A 282 -10.53 -2.71 -3.68
C ASP A 282 -9.63 -1.47 -3.71
N THR A 283 -8.32 -1.65 -3.53
CA THR A 283 -7.31 -0.58 -3.52
C THR A 283 -6.45 -0.54 -4.79
N TYR A 284 -6.89 -1.17 -5.89
CA TYR A 284 -6.10 -1.29 -7.13
C TYR A 284 -5.59 0.05 -7.68
N ARG A 285 -6.31 1.16 -7.41
CA ARG A 285 -5.88 2.53 -7.75
C ARG A 285 -4.49 2.84 -7.20
N ASP A 286 -4.20 2.40 -5.98
CA ASP A 286 -2.93 2.67 -5.29
C ASP A 286 -1.86 1.61 -5.63
N GLY A 287 -2.16 0.70 -6.57
CA GLY A 287 -1.29 -0.38 -7.02
C GLY A 287 -1.76 -1.76 -6.58
N ILE A 288 -0.99 -2.78 -7.00
CA ILE A 288 -1.27 -4.18 -6.76
C ILE A 288 -0.02 -4.85 -6.21
N HIS A 289 -0.16 -5.55 -5.09
CA HIS A 289 0.94 -6.28 -4.49
C HIS A 289 0.44 -7.53 -3.74
N PRO A 290 0.95 -8.74 -4.06
CA PRO A 290 0.65 -9.93 -3.29
C PRO A 290 1.38 -9.92 -1.95
N PHE A 291 0.66 -10.18 -0.88
CA PHE A 291 1.20 -10.27 0.47
C PHE A 291 1.07 -11.70 1.00
N PRO A 292 2.00 -12.21 1.81
CA PRO A 292 1.80 -13.47 2.52
C PRO A 292 0.54 -13.41 3.39
N ILE A 293 -0.27 -14.47 3.41
CA ILE A 293 -1.53 -14.55 4.18
C ILE A 293 -1.31 -14.21 5.66
N VAL A 294 -0.24 -14.75 6.24
CA VAL A 294 0.21 -14.51 7.62
C VAL A 294 0.43 -13.03 7.96
N ARG A 295 0.56 -12.15 6.96
CA ARG A 295 0.76 -10.71 7.16
C ARG A 295 -0.48 -10.03 7.73
N SER A 296 -1.68 -10.50 7.35
CA SER A 296 -2.96 -9.97 7.84
C SER A 296 -3.67 -10.95 8.77
N TRP A 297 -3.56 -12.25 8.50
CA TRP A 297 -4.19 -13.31 9.30
C TRP A 297 -3.10 -14.20 9.91
N LYS A 298 -2.54 -13.75 11.05
CA LYS A 298 -1.29 -14.26 11.64
C LYS A 298 -1.29 -15.77 11.90
N GLU A 299 -2.43 -16.34 12.23
CA GLU A 299 -2.61 -17.75 12.59
C GLU A 299 -2.92 -18.65 11.37
N VAL A 300 -3.15 -18.07 10.19
CA VAL A 300 -3.41 -18.80 8.95
C VAL A 300 -2.12 -18.97 8.17
N SER A 301 -1.52 -20.16 8.28
CA SER A 301 -0.31 -20.53 7.55
C SER A 301 -0.63 -21.49 6.40
N GLY A 302 -0.18 -21.18 5.19
CA GLY A 302 -0.42 -22.03 4.01
C GLY A 302 -1.64 -21.63 3.18
N HIS A 303 -2.15 -22.58 2.40
CA HIS A 303 -3.25 -22.38 1.45
C HIS A 303 -4.60 -22.20 2.16
N VAL A 304 -5.46 -21.37 1.57
CA VAL A 304 -6.86 -21.17 2.00
C VAL A 304 -7.74 -21.88 0.98
N ASP A 305 -8.66 -22.73 1.45
CA ASP A 305 -9.54 -23.52 0.58
C ASP A 305 -10.84 -22.77 0.26
N ALA A 306 -11.32 -21.94 1.19
CA ALA A 306 -12.48 -21.07 0.96
C ALA A 306 -12.46 -19.89 1.93
N VAL A 307 -13.11 -18.79 1.54
CA VAL A 307 -13.23 -17.60 2.37
C VAL A 307 -14.57 -16.93 2.12
N PHE A 308 -15.21 -16.41 3.16
CA PHE A 308 -16.39 -15.56 3.03
C PHE A 308 -16.41 -14.50 4.11
N SER A 309 -17.13 -13.41 3.86
CA SER A 309 -17.32 -12.32 4.82
C SER A 309 -18.78 -12.28 5.26
N TYR A 310 -19.02 -12.07 6.55
CA TYR A 310 -20.35 -11.87 7.12
C TYR A 310 -20.30 -10.90 8.29
N GLY A 311 -21.14 -9.86 8.24
CA GLY A 311 -21.11 -8.77 9.21
C GLY A 311 -19.74 -8.10 9.27
N ASP A 312 -19.22 -7.93 10.48
CA ASP A 312 -17.88 -7.39 10.74
C ASP A 312 -16.80 -8.47 10.80
N LYS A 313 -16.98 -9.62 10.14
CA LYS A 313 -16.07 -10.77 10.24
C LYS A 313 -15.70 -11.34 8.89
N ILE A 314 -14.49 -11.90 8.84
CA ILE A 314 -14.02 -12.75 7.75
C ILE A 314 -13.80 -14.17 8.27
N TYR A 315 -14.29 -15.13 7.50
CA TYR A 315 -14.26 -16.56 7.79
C TYR A 315 -13.32 -17.21 6.80
N ILE A 316 -12.23 -17.79 7.29
CA ILE A 316 -11.20 -18.42 6.47
C ILE A 316 -11.21 -19.92 6.75
N ILE A 317 -11.42 -20.72 5.71
CA ILE A 317 -11.48 -22.17 5.79
C ILE A 317 -10.16 -22.74 5.25
N GLN A 318 -9.55 -23.60 6.05
CA GLN A 318 -8.35 -24.35 5.68
C GLN A 318 -8.51 -25.79 6.15
N ARG A 319 -8.60 -26.71 5.19
CA ARG A 319 -8.90 -28.13 5.37
C ARG A 319 -10.22 -28.30 6.13
N ASP A 320 -10.16 -28.89 7.32
CA ASP A 320 -11.30 -29.10 8.20
C ASP A 320 -11.41 -28.03 9.30
N ARG A 321 -10.64 -26.94 9.19
CA ARG A 321 -10.63 -25.86 10.18
C ARG A 321 -11.22 -24.58 9.61
N ILE A 322 -11.92 -23.86 10.47
CA ILE A 322 -12.39 -22.50 10.18
C ILE A 322 -11.81 -21.53 11.20
N TYR A 323 -11.32 -20.41 10.70
CA TYR A 323 -10.81 -19.28 11.45
C TYR A 323 -11.78 -18.12 11.27
N ILE A 324 -12.13 -17.42 12.35
CA ILE A 324 -12.98 -16.23 12.27
C ILE A 324 -12.22 -15.05 12.84
N TYR A 325 -12.05 -14.03 12.02
CA TYR A 325 -11.44 -12.78 12.41
C TYR A 325 -12.48 -11.67 12.46
N LYS A 326 -12.37 -10.77 13.44
CA LYS A 326 -13.05 -9.48 13.37
C LYS A 326 -12.34 -8.61 12.33
N SER A 327 -13.09 -8.01 11.43
CA SER A 327 -12.65 -7.13 10.35
C SER A 327 -12.60 -5.64 10.74
N SER A 328 -12.72 -5.32 12.04
CA SER A 328 -12.46 -3.96 12.55
C SER A 328 -11.00 -3.57 12.36
N ALA A 329 -10.62 -2.34 12.75
CA ALA A 329 -9.31 -1.67 12.62
C ALA A 329 -8.11 -2.55 12.22
N HIS A 330 -7.91 -3.71 12.86
CA HIS A 330 -7.14 -4.82 12.31
C HIS A 330 -7.79 -6.19 12.52
N TYR A 331 -7.47 -7.14 11.63
CA TYR A 331 -7.87 -8.53 11.74
C TYR A 331 -7.38 -9.17 13.03
N THR A 332 -8.34 -9.45 13.93
CA THR A 332 -8.06 -10.11 15.21
C THR A 332 -8.82 -11.42 15.25
N LEU A 333 -8.10 -12.53 15.46
CA LEU A 333 -8.70 -13.85 15.59
C LEU A 333 -9.63 -13.87 16.80
N ILE A 334 -10.86 -14.35 16.61
CA ILE A 334 -11.79 -14.52 17.71
C ILE A 334 -11.26 -15.61 18.64
N GLU A 335 -11.31 -15.35 19.96
CA GLU A 335 -10.91 -16.33 20.97
C GLU A 335 -11.66 -17.66 20.79
N GLY A 336 -10.92 -18.77 20.89
CA GLY A 336 -11.45 -20.13 20.68
C GLY A 336 -11.43 -20.62 19.24
N TYR A 337 -10.93 -19.83 18.28
CA TYR A 337 -10.65 -20.28 16.92
C TYR A 337 -9.17 -20.66 16.73
N PRO A 338 -8.85 -21.54 15.76
CA PRO A 338 -9.76 -22.20 14.83
C PRO A 338 -10.60 -23.31 15.47
N LYS A 339 -11.79 -23.56 14.92
CA LYS A 339 -12.64 -24.72 15.25
C LYS A 339 -12.74 -25.67 14.06
N SER A 340 -13.30 -26.86 14.27
CA SER A 340 -13.65 -27.74 13.16
C SER A 340 -14.84 -27.20 12.36
N LEU A 341 -14.93 -27.55 11.07
CA LEU A 341 -16.10 -27.24 10.24
C LEU A 341 -17.38 -27.86 10.82
N LYS A 342 -17.26 -29.05 11.42
CA LYS A 342 -18.38 -29.75 12.02
C LYS A 342 -18.99 -28.98 13.19
N GLU A 343 -18.14 -28.46 14.06
CA GLU A 343 -18.57 -27.67 15.22
C GLU A 343 -19.16 -26.32 14.82
N GLU A 344 -18.60 -25.65 13.81
CA GLU A 344 -18.95 -24.27 13.50
C GLU A 344 -20.03 -24.11 12.42
N LEU A 345 -20.07 -25.01 11.43
CA LEU A 345 -20.98 -24.97 10.29
C LEU A 345 -21.86 -26.23 10.16
N GLY A 346 -21.59 -27.29 10.93
CA GLY A 346 -22.39 -28.53 10.87
C GLY A 346 -22.07 -29.43 9.68
N ILE A 347 -20.96 -29.18 8.98
CA ILE A 347 -20.52 -29.92 7.79
C ILE A 347 -19.13 -30.53 7.98
N ASP A 348 -18.83 -31.56 7.22
CA ASP A 348 -17.49 -32.16 7.16
C ASP A 348 -16.76 -31.63 5.91
N GLY A 349 -15.45 -31.39 5.96
CA GLY A 349 -14.67 -30.98 4.79
C GLY A 349 -14.49 -32.09 3.73
N PRO A 350 -13.86 -31.79 2.57
CA PRO A 350 -13.28 -30.50 2.17
C PRO A 350 -14.32 -29.51 1.62
N VAL A 351 -14.00 -28.21 1.68
CA VAL A 351 -14.78 -27.14 1.07
C VAL A 351 -14.00 -26.58 -0.11
N ASP A 352 -14.66 -26.40 -1.26
CA ASP A 352 -14.02 -25.88 -2.47
C ASP A 352 -14.21 -24.37 -2.63
N ALA A 353 -15.33 -23.82 -2.15
CA ALA A 353 -15.59 -22.38 -2.13
C ALA A 353 -16.71 -22.06 -1.12
N ALA A 354 -16.80 -20.80 -0.70
CA ALA A 354 -17.91 -20.32 0.13
C ALA A 354 -18.20 -18.85 -0.20
N PHE A 355 -19.47 -18.45 -0.15
CA PHE A 355 -19.85 -17.04 -0.34
C PHE A 355 -21.18 -16.73 0.36
N VAL A 356 -21.44 -15.44 0.58
CA VAL A 356 -22.67 -14.93 1.21
C VAL A 356 -23.27 -13.90 0.26
N CYS A 357 -24.51 -14.11 -0.19
CA CYS A 357 -25.28 -13.11 -0.96
C CYS A 357 -26.34 -12.43 -0.08
N ASP A 358 -27.07 -13.25 0.69
CA ASP A 358 -28.09 -12.82 1.63
C ASP A 358 -27.46 -12.71 3.02
N GLU A 359 -27.86 -11.73 3.83
CA GLU A 359 -27.16 -11.39 5.08
C GLU A 359 -26.78 -12.62 5.90
N HIS A 360 -27.73 -13.50 6.21
CA HIS A 360 -27.50 -14.62 7.14
C HIS A 360 -27.22 -15.99 6.47
N ILE A 361 -27.20 -16.12 5.14
CA ILE A 361 -26.98 -17.44 4.49
C ILE A 361 -25.58 -17.50 3.88
N VAL A 362 -24.77 -18.47 4.34
CA VAL A 362 -23.56 -18.88 3.62
C VAL A 362 -23.90 -20.04 2.68
N HIS A 363 -23.45 -19.89 1.43
CA HIS A 363 -23.47 -20.92 0.41
C HIS A 363 -22.09 -21.59 0.38
N VAL A 364 -22.03 -22.86 0.78
CA VAL A 364 -20.79 -23.65 0.80
C VAL A 364 -20.78 -24.61 -0.38
N ILE A 365 -19.69 -24.65 -1.13
CA ILE A 365 -19.52 -25.52 -2.29
C ILE A 365 -18.65 -26.72 -1.92
N GLN A 366 -19.17 -27.93 -2.17
CA GLN A 366 -18.46 -29.19 -1.99
C GLN A 366 -18.68 -30.08 -3.24
N GLY A 367 -17.67 -30.14 -4.10
CA GLY A 367 -17.74 -30.75 -5.41
C GLY A 367 -18.85 -30.14 -6.26
N GLN A 368 -19.84 -30.96 -6.63
CA GLN A 368 -20.98 -30.58 -7.46
C GLN A 368 -22.22 -30.16 -6.64
N LYS A 369 -22.03 -29.77 -5.39
CA LYS A 369 -23.13 -29.40 -4.48
C LYS A 369 -22.91 -28.01 -3.89
N MET A 370 -24.01 -27.28 -3.75
CA MET A 370 -24.10 -26.07 -2.96
C MET A 370 -24.97 -26.35 -1.73
N LEU A 371 -24.45 -26.05 -0.55
CA LEU A 371 -25.09 -26.23 0.74
C LEU A 371 -25.41 -24.86 1.32
N ASP A 372 -26.65 -24.65 1.72
CA ASP A 372 -27.06 -23.40 2.38
C ASP A 372 -27.08 -23.62 3.89
N ILE A 373 -26.36 -22.75 4.60
CA ILE A 373 -26.25 -22.79 6.06
C ILE A 373 -26.63 -21.41 6.59
N ASP A 374 -27.57 -21.39 7.53
CA ASP A 374 -27.96 -20.18 8.24
C ASP A 374 -26.95 -19.86 9.34
N LEU A 375 -26.28 -18.72 9.21
CA LEU A 375 -25.24 -18.26 10.12
C LEU A 375 -25.78 -17.81 11.49
N GLU A 376 -27.08 -17.55 11.60
CA GLU A 376 -27.76 -17.19 12.85
C GLU A 376 -28.34 -18.41 13.58
N ALA A 377 -28.44 -19.57 12.92
CA ALA A 377 -28.92 -20.79 13.54
C ALA A 377 -27.96 -21.32 14.62
N THR A 378 -28.52 -21.89 15.70
CA THR A 378 -27.75 -22.54 16.77
C THR A 378 -28.41 -23.88 17.17
N PRO A 379 -27.78 -25.05 16.90
CA PRO A 379 -26.55 -25.21 16.12
C PRO A 379 -26.76 -24.90 14.62
N ARG A 380 -25.68 -24.53 13.93
CA ARG A 380 -25.70 -24.43 12.46
C ARG A 380 -25.76 -25.81 11.83
N ALA A 381 -26.52 -25.91 10.74
CA ALA A 381 -26.65 -27.14 9.96
C ALA A 381 -27.07 -26.79 8.53
N VAL A 382 -26.87 -27.73 7.62
CA VAL A 382 -27.35 -27.63 6.24
C VAL A 382 -28.87 -27.55 6.23
N LYS A 383 -29.41 -26.47 5.68
CA LYS A 383 -30.86 -26.29 5.47
C LYS A 383 -31.31 -26.86 4.13
N THR A 384 -30.56 -26.57 3.09
CA THR A 384 -30.87 -26.96 1.71
C THR A 384 -29.60 -27.37 0.98
N GLU A 385 -29.76 -28.28 0.03
CA GLU A 385 -28.71 -28.73 -0.87
C GLU A 385 -29.22 -28.58 -2.31
N ALA A 386 -28.37 -28.05 -3.19
CA ALA A 386 -28.64 -27.94 -4.61
C ALA A 386 -27.48 -28.50 -5.44
N PRO A 387 -27.75 -29.19 -6.56
CA PRO A 387 -26.70 -29.58 -7.49
C PRO A 387 -26.16 -28.34 -8.22
N LEU A 388 -24.88 -28.40 -8.61
CA LEU A 388 -24.21 -27.38 -9.40
C LEU A 388 -23.84 -27.89 -10.80
N PRO A 389 -23.81 -27.02 -11.82
CA PRO A 389 -23.46 -27.40 -13.20
C PRO A 389 -21.94 -27.57 -13.41
N PHE A 390 -21.12 -27.26 -12.41
CA PHE A 390 -19.66 -27.34 -12.48
C PHE A 390 -19.16 -28.55 -11.71
N SER A 391 -18.29 -29.34 -12.34
CA SER A 391 -17.61 -30.47 -11.70
C SER A 391 -16.68 -30.04 -10.56
N LYS A 392 -16.10 -28.83 -10.67
CA LYS A 392 -15.28 -28.19 -9.67
C LYS A 392 -15.37 -26.67 -9.82
N ILE A 393 -15.50 -25.97 -8.70
CA ILE A 393 -15.35 -24.52 -8.58
C ILE A 393 -14.13 -24.29 -7.69
N ASP A 394 -13.27 -23.34 -8.06
CA ASP A 394 -12.05 -23.07 -7.29
C ASP A 394 -12.22 -21.91 -6.31
N ALA A 395 -13.11 -20.95 -6.61
CA ALA A 395 -13.48 -19.88 -5.70
C ALA A 395 -14.86 -19.31 -6.07
N ALA A 396 -15.53 -18.67 -5.13
CA ALA A 396 -16.78 -17.97 -5.40
C ALA A 396 -16.92 -16.75 -4.49
N THR A 397 -17.57 -15.71 -4.98
CA THR A 397 -17.96 -14.54 -4.18
C THR A 397 -19.28 -13.99 -4.68
N CYS A 398 -19.96 -13.22 -3.84
CA CYS A 398 -21.19 -12.55 -4.21
C CYS A 398 -21.08 -11.07 -3.88
N HIS A 399 -21.53 -10.24 -4.82
CA HIS A 399 -21.55 -8.79 -4.66
C HIS A 399 -22.79 -8.22 -5.37
N THR A 400 -22.84 -6.91 -5.55
CA THR A 400 -23.94 -6.17 -6.18
C THR A 400 -24.29 -6.63 -7.61
N ASP A 401 -23.36 -7.24 -8.34
CA ASP A 401 -23.57 -7.77 -9.70
C ASP A 401 -23.94 -9.27 -9.73
N GLY A 402 -24.07 -9.91 -8.56
CA GLY A 402 -24.46 -11.30 -8.40
C GLY A 402 -23.32 -12.20 -7.93
N VAL A 403 -23.46 -13.50 -8.19
CA VAL A 403 -22.50 -14.55 -7.84
C VAL A 403 -21.46 -14.70 -8.95
N LYS A 404 -20.19 -14.53 -8.59
CA LYS A 404 -19.04 -14.86 -9.43
C LYS A 404 -18.49 -16.20 -9.00
N VAL A 405 -18.43 -17.15 -9.93
CA VAL A 405 -17.79 -18.46 -9.71
C VAL A 405 -16.56 -18.55 -10.60
N PHE A 406 -15.42 -18.89 -9.99
CA PHE A 406 -14.11 -18.99 -10.64
C PHE A 406 -13.79 -20.46 -10.89
N VAL A 407 -13.41 -20.78 -12.13
CA VAL A 407 -13.10 -22.14 -12.58
C VAL A 407 -11.85 -22.06 -13.46
N GLY A 408 -10.72 -22.52 -12.95
CA GLY A 408 -9.43 -22.39 -13.61
C GLY A 408 -9.06 -20.92 -13.83
N GLY A 409 -8.80 -20.56 -15.09
CA GLY A 409 -8.44 -19.21 -15.53
C GLY A 409 -9.60 -18.30 -15.89
N GLU A 410 -10.83 -18.74 -15.64
CA GLU A 410 -12.05 -18.05 -16.04
C GLU A 410 -13.02 -17.87 -14.88
N TYR A 411 -13.98 -16.98 -15.04
CA TYR A 411 -15.12 -16.83 -14.13
C TYR A 411 -16.43 -16.63 -14.87
N TYR A 412 -17.52 -16.97 -14.20
CA TYR A 412 -18.89 -16.88 -14.69
C TYR A 412 -19.72 -16.05 -13.72
N VAL A 413 -20.62 -15.22 -14.24
CA VAL A 413 -21.48 -14.34 -13.42
C VAL A 413 -22.93 -14.81 -13.49
N TYR A 414 -23.53 -15.06 -12.32
CA TYR A 414 -24.94 -15.45 -12.16
C TYR A 414 -25.66 -14.41 -11.31
N GLN A 415 -26.88 -14.04 -11.67
CA GLN A 415 -27.61 -13.00 -10.92
C GLN A 415 -28.03 -13.44 -9.50
N SER A 416 -28.07 -14.75 -9.22
CA SER A 416 -28.43 -15.26 -7.89
C SER A 416 -27.90 -16.68 -7.66
N PRO A 417 -27.79 -17.15 -6.40
CA PRO A 417 -27.45 -18.53 -6.08
C PRO A 417 -28.40 -19.54 -6.73
N LYS A 418 -29.69 -19.21 -6.80
CA LYS A 418 -30.71 -20.04 -7.45
C LYS A 418 -30.42 -20.24 -8.94
N LEU A 419 -30.02 -19.19 -9.64
CA LEU A 419 -29.67 -19.28 -11.07
C LEU A 419 -28.36 -20.04 -11.29
N LEU A 420 -27.38 -19.90 -10.39
CA LEU A 420 -26.18 -20.73 -10.40
C LEU A 420 -26.53 -22.23 -10.33
N ALA A 421 -27.43 -22.62 -9.43
CA ALA A 421 -27.80 -24.02 -9.25
C ALA A 421 -28.71 -24.58 -10.36
N THR A 422 -29.60 -23.76 -10.93
CA THR A 422 -30.65 -24.25 -11.84
C THR A 422 -30.38 -24.03 -13.32
N SER A 423 -29.37 -23.23 -13.68
CA SER A 423 -29.07 -22.96 -15.08
C SER A 423 -28.55 -24.22 -15.79
N LYS A 424 -29.10 -24.48 -16.98
CA LYS A 424 -28.65 -25.57 -17.86
C LYS A 424 -27.53 -25.15 -18.83
N ILE A 425 -27.30 -23.85 -18.95
CA ILE A 425 -26.32 -23.25 -19.85
C ILE A 425 -25.45 -22.32 -19.02
N ASN A 426 -24.14 -22.48 -19.12
CA ASN A 426 -23.22 -21.57 -18.46
C ASN A 426 -23.26 -20.20 -19.15
N PRO A 427 -23.21 -19.09 -18.39
CA PRO A 427 -22.97 -17.76 -18.94
C PRO A 427 -21.69 -17.75 -19.78
N VAL A 428 -21.52 -16.68 -20.55
CA VAL A 428 -20.25 -16.45 -21.27
C VAL A 428 -19.12 -16.36 -20.24
N PRO A 429 -18.03 -17.14 -20.37
CA PRO A 429 -16.90 -17.05 -19.47
C PRO A 429 -16.16 -15.73 -19.66
N HIS A 430 -15.64 -15.20 -18.56
CA HIS A 430 -14.74 -14.06 -18.53
C HIS A 430 -13.35 -14.54 -18.10
N LYS A 431 -12.30 -13.98 -18.70
CA LYS A 431 -10.92 -14.27 -18.26
C LYS A 431 -10.60 -13.57 -16.95
N ILE A 432 -9.83 -14.25 -16.09
CA ILE A 432 -9.21 -13.62 -14.92
C ILE A 432 -8.15 -12.62 -15.40
N SER A 433 -8.20 -11.39 -14.88
CA SER A 433 -7.20 -10.37 -15.21
C SER A 433 -5.86 -10.66 -14.53
N SER A 434 -4.84 -10.96 -15.33
CA SER A 434 -3.47 -11.20 -14.85
C SER A 434 -2.88 -10.01 -14.09
N GLU A 435 -3.25 -8.80 -14.50
CA GLU A 435 -2.89 -7.56 -13.84
C GLU A 435 -3.57 -7.46 -12.47
N LEU A 436 -4.90 -7.55 -12.42
CA LEU A 436 -5.68 -7.37 -11.19
C LEU A 436 -5.33 -8.39 -10.09
N PHE A 437 -5.03 -9.62 -10.51
CA PHE A 437 -4.75 -10.73 -9.61
C PHE A 437 -3.25 -11.07 -9.52
N GLY A 438 -2.36 -10.21 -10.04
CA GLY A 438 -0.91 -10.37 -9.89
C GLY A 438 -0.37 -11.73 -10.35
N CYS A 439 -0.98 -12.33 -11.36
CA CYS A 439 -0.75 -13.70 -11.82
C CYS A 439 -0.30 -13.74 -13.29
N GLU A 440 0.02 -14.92 -13.81
CA GLU A 440 0.35 -15.17 -15.23
C GLU A 440 -0.58 -16.23 -15.84
N GLU A 441 -0.88 -16.11 -17.14
CA GLU A 441 -1.77 -17.04 -17.87
C GLU A 441 -1.21 -18.48 -17.93
#